data_AF-A0AAN8RW08-F1
#
_entry.id   AF-A0AAN8RW08-F1
#
_cell.length_a   1.000
_cell.length_b   1.000
_cell.length_c   1.000
_cell.angle_alpha   90.00
_cell.angle_beta   90.00
_cell.angle_gamma   90.00
#
_symmetry.space_group_name_H-M   'P 1'
#
loop_
_entity.id
_entity.type
_entity.pdbx_description
1 polymer ?
#
loop_
_entity_poly.entity_id
_entity_poly.type
_entity_poly.pdbx_seq_one_letter_code
_entity_poly.pdbx_strand_id
1 'polypeptide(L)'
;MATPQPQDWRPAMEIPIDPKPRIEQLKSMLDDPETCQEQIPNIRAVLADYEAGRCPSLVYQDGKAIDLYHADVTRLAWFENGKMYADSCVYQPPAASIT
;
A
#
# COMPACT_ATOMS: atom_id res chain seq x y z
N MET A 1 44.56 -5.78 13.35
CA MET A 1 43.13 -6.10 13.17
C MET A 1 42.37 -5.39 14.28
N ALA A 2 41.50 -4.43 13.95
CA ALA A 2 40.73 -3.68 14.94
C ALA A 2 39.54 -4.53 15.39
N THR A 3 39.44 -4.80 16.69
CA THR A 3 38.30 -5.48 17.29
C THR A 3 37.07 -4.58 17.15
N PRO A 4 35.95 -5.05 16.58
CA PRO A 4 34.73 -4.26 16.53
C PRO A 4 34.28 -3.95 17.96
N GLN A 5 34.16 -2.67 18.27
CA GLN A 5 33.67 -2.20 19.57
C GLN A 5 32.22 -2.68 19.74
N PRO A 6 31.82 -3.16 20.93
CA PRO A 6 30.43 -3.52 21.20
C PRO A 6 29.57 -2.26 21.05
N GLN A 7 28.71 -2.25 20.03
CA GLN A 7 27.71 -1.21 19.87
C GLN A 7 26.65 -1.43 20.94
N ASP A 8 26.45 -0.43 21.79
CA ASP A 8 25.33 -0.39 22.72
C ASP A 8 24.03 -0.60 21.93
N TRP A 9 23.24 -1.58 22.35
CA TRP A 9 21.92 -1.81 21.79
C TRP A 9 21.10 -0.52 21.91
N ARG A 10 20.55 -0.06 20.78
CA ARG A 10 19.60 1.06 20.73
C ARG A 10 18.23 0.51 20.32
N PRO A 11 17.12 1.01 20.92
CA PRO A 11 15.79 0.68 20.45
C PRO A 11 15.63 1.08 18.98
N ALA A 12 14.73 0.39 18.27
CA ALA A 12 14.48 0.59 16.85
C ALA A 12 14.30 2.09 16.55
N MET A 13 15.26 2.66 15.82
CA MET A 13 15.13 4.03 15.31
C MET A 13 14.27 3.94 14.05
N GLU A 14 13.22 4.74 13.97
CA GLU A 14 12.50 4.94 12.71
C GLU A 14 13.47 5.53 11.69
N ILE A 15 13.80 4.75 10.66
CA ILE A 15 14.52 5.29 9.51
C ILE A 15 13.48 6.12 8.74
N PRO A 16 13.68 7.44 8.57
CA PRO A 16 12.77 8.24 7.75
C PRO A 16 12.85 7.71 6.31
N ILE A 17 11.78 7.05 5.86
CA ILE A 17 11.63 6.69 4.45
C ILE A 17 11.32 8.01 3.72
N ASP A 18 12.18 8.42 2.79
CA ASP A 18 11.87 9.57 1.93
C ASP A 18 10.59 9.28 1.15
N PRO A 19 9.49 10.02 1.36
CA PRO A 19 8.22 9.74 0.70
C PRO A 19 8.20 10.20 -0.76
N LYS A 20 9.17 11.00 -1.22
CA LYS A 20 9.16 11.60 -2.57
C LYS A 20 9.02 10.58 -3.71
N PRO A 21 9.79 9.47 -3.77
CA PRO A 21 9.67 8.52 -4.86
C PRO A 21 8.26 7.90 -4.92
N ARG A 22 7.64 7.70 -3.76
CA ARG A 22 6.28 7.17 -3.68
C ARG A 22 5.25 8.19 -4.13
N ILE A 23 5.38 9.45 -3.73
CA ILE A 23 4.52 10.56 -4.19
C ILE A 23 4.57 10.69 -5.71
N GLU A 24 5.76 10.63 -6.32
CA GLU A 24 5.92 10.70 -7.79
C GLU A 24 5.25 9.52 -8.50
N GLN A 25 5.41 8.31 -7.97
CA GLN A 25 4.73 7.13 -8.50
C GLN A 25 3.21 7.29 -8.46
N LEU A 26 2.65 7.69 -7.31
CA LEU A 26 1.21 7.91 -7.16
C LEU A 26 0.68 8.98 -8.12
N LYS A 27 1.45 10.04 -8.37
CA LYS A 27 1.10 11.07 -9.36
C LYS A 27 1.09 10.51 -10.78
N SER A 28 2.10 9.71 -11.17
CA SER A 28 2.10 9.06 -12.49
C SER A 28 0.90 8.12 -12.72
N MET A 29 0.41 7.44 -11.67
CA MET A 29 -0.78 6.59 -11.74
C MET A 29 -2.08 7.39 -11.92
N LEU A 30 -2.09 8.68 -11.58
CA LEU A 30 -3.21 9.57 -11.86
C LEU A 30 -3.16 10.18 -13.27
N ASP A 31 -1.95 10.31 -13.84
CA ASP A 31 -1.74 10.85 -15.18
C ASP A 31 -2.07 9.83 -16.29
N ASP A 32 -1.93 8.53 -16.01
CA ASP A 32 -2.38 7.42 -16.88
C ASP A 32 -3.43 6.54 -16.18
N PRO A 33 -4.70 6.98 -16.16
CA PRO A 33 -5.71 6.37 -15.32
C PRO A 33 -6.21 5.02 -15.83
N GLU A 34 -5.89 4.58 -17.05
CA GLU A 34 -6.43 3.33 -17.64
C GLU A 34 -6.22 2.10 -16.75
N THR A 35 -5.16 2.09 -15.95
CA THR A 35 -4.83 0.98 -15.05
C THR A 35 -5.41 1.10 -13.64
N CYS A 36 -5.92 2.27 -13.23
CA CYS A 36 -6.27 2.57 -11.84
C CYS A 36 -7.53 3.43 -11.65
N GLN A 37 -8.42 3.52 -12.64
CA GLN A 37 -9.59 4.42 -12.62
C GLN A 37 -10.42 4.32 -11.32
N GLU A 38 -10.73 3.10 -10.89
CA GLU A 38 -11.53 2.83 -9.69
C GLU A 38 -10.80 3.15 -8.38
N GLN A 39 -9.46 3.29 -8.44
CA GLN A 39 -8.60 3.60 -7.30
C GLN A 39 -8.24 5.08 -7.20
N ILE A 40 -8.59 5.91 -8.20
CA ILE A 40 -8.30 7.36 -8.22
C ILE A 40 -8.69 8.04 -6.90
N PRO A 41 -9.89 7.81 -6.32
CA PRO A 41 -10.25 8.43 -5.05
C PRO A 41 -9.30 8.06 -3.90
N ASN A 42 -8.89 6.79 -3.85
CA ASN A 42 -8.02 6.26 -2.80
C ASN A 42 -6.57 6.78 -2.96
N ILE A 43 -6.04 6.80 -4.17
CA ILE A 43 -4.71 7.34 -4.49
C ILE A 43 -4.62 8.83 -4.11
N ARG A 44 -5.68 9.61 -4.38
CA ARG A 44 -5.74 11.02 -3.97
C ARG A 44 -5.74 11.20 -2.46
N ALA A 45 -6.40 10.32 -1.72
CA ALA A 45 -6.42 10.36 -0.26
C ALA A 45 -5.03 10.09 0.35
N VAL A 46 -4.30 9.11 -0.20
CA VAL A 46 -2.90 8.82 0.17
C VAL A 46 -2.01 10.03 -0.09
N LEU A 47 -2.12 10.63 -1.29
CA LEU A 47 -1.34 11.81 -1.65
C LEU A 47 -1.62 12.99 -0.70
N ALA A 48 -2.87 13.20 -0.32
CA ALA A 48 -3.24 14.25 0.63
C ALA A 48 -2.64 14.04 2.03
N ASP A 49 -2.43 12.79 2.46
CA ASP A 49 -1.72 12.50 3.71
C ASP A 49 -0.23 12.80 3.59
N TYR A 50 0.42 12.35 2.52
CA TYR A 50 1.83 12.65 2.25
C TYR A 50 2.11 14.16 2.13
N GLU A 51 1.29 14.89 1.37
CA GLU A 51 1.45 16.34 1.15
C GLU A 51 1.22 17.15 2.44
N ALA A 52 0.44 16.61 3.38
CA ALA A 52 0.25 17.20 4.69
C ALA A 52 1.34 16.78 5.71
N GLY A 53 2.35 16.03 5.29
CA GLY A 53 3.41 15.51 6.17
C GLY A 53 2.93 14.44 7.15
N ARG A 54 1.78 13.80 6.89
CA ARG A 54 1.26 12.69 7.70
C ARG A 54 1.79 11.36 7.16
N CYS A 55 1.89 10.38 8.06
CA CYS A 55 2.04 8.99 7.64
C CYS A 55 0.69 8.50 7.09
N PRO A 56 0.65 7.96 5.86
CA PRO A 56 -0.57 7.38 5.33
C PRO A 56 -1.08 6.23 6.19
N SER A 57 -2.40 6.02 6.15
CA SER A 57 -3.02 4.83 6.70
C SER A 57 -2.69 3.60 5.86
N LEU A 58 -2.81 2.41 6.45
CA LEU A 58 -2.58 1.16 5.71
C LEU A 58 -3.63 0.96 4.60
N VAL A 59 -4.88 1.34 4.85
CA VAL A 59 -6.02 1.06 3.97
C VAL A 59 -6.80 2.33 3.67
N TYR A 60 -7.17 2.50 2.41
CA TYR A 60 -8.10 3.53 1.96
C TYR A 60 -9.24 2.90 1.17
N GLN A 61 -10.45 3.37 1.42
CA GLN A 61 -11.65 2.96 0.69
C GLN A 61 -12.54 4.18 0.49
N ASP A 62 -13.13 4.31 -0.70
CA ASP A 62 -13.94 5.47 -1.11
C ASP A 62 -13.26 6.84 -0.90
N GLY A 63 -11.94 6.89 -1.08
CA GLY A 63 -11.15 8.10 -0.88
C GLY A 63 -10.99 8.52 0.57
N LYS A 64 -11.10 7.58 1.52
CA LYS A 64 -10.91 7.84 2.95
C LYS A 64 -10.01 6.78 3.58
N ALA A 65 -9.16 7.22 4.50
CA ALA A 65 -8.45 6.32 5.39
C ALA A 65 -9.46 5.54 6.25
N ILE A 66 -9.26 4.24 6.36
CA ILE A 66 -10.08 3.35 7.18
C ILE A 66 -9.21 2.41 8.01
N ASP A 67 -9.77 1.93 9.12
CA ASP A 67 -9.18 0.81 9.84
C ASP A 67 -9.40 -0.49 9.04
N LEU A 68 -8.39 -1.37 9.00
CA LEU A 68 -8.46 -2.65 8.33
C LEU A 68 -9.65 -3.51 8.80
N TYR A 69 -9.99 -3.45 10.09
CA TYR A 69 -11.12 -4.19 10.67
C TYR A 69 -12.49 -3.66 10.20
N HIS A 70 -12.53 -2.45 9.65
CA HIS A 70 -13.75 -1.82 9.11
C HIS A 70 -13.77 -1.79 7.58
N ALA A 71 -12.79 -2.40 6.91
CA ALA A 71 -12.77 -2.48 5.45
C ALA A 71 -13.92 -3.35 4.95
N ASP A 72 -14.73 -2.80 4.07
CA ASP A 72 -15.74 -3.57 3.36
C ASP A 72 -15.03 -4.43 2.30
N VAL A 73 -14.96 -5.73 2.54
CA VAL A 73 -14.29 -6.70 1.67
C VAL A 73 -14.99 -6.87 0.32
N THR A 74 -16.21 -6.37 0.16
CA THR A 74 -16.95 -6.42 -1.11
C THR A 74 -16.61 -5.24 -2.03
N ARG A 75 -15.79 -4.31 -1.57
CA ARG A 75 -15.47 -3.06 -2.27
C ARG A 75 -13.97 -2.91 -2.43
N LEU A 76 -13.58 -2.19 -3.48
CA LEU A 76 -12.17 -1.94 -3.76
C LEU A 76 -11.54 -1.09 -2.67
N ALA A 77 -10.45 -1.61 -2.10
CA ALA A 77 -9.60 -0.91 -1.17
C ALA A 77 -8.21 -0.70 -1.79
N TRP A 78 -7.57 0.39 -1.42
CA TRP A 78 -6.18 0.66 -1.69
C TRP A 78 -5.36 0.38 -0.46
N PHE A 79 -4.28 -0.38 -0.63
CA PHE A 79 -3.33 -0.66 0.43
C PHE A 79 -2.04 0.11 0.18
N GLU A 80 -1.74 1.06 1.06
CA GLU A 80 -0.51 1.83 0.97
C GLU A 80 0.68 0.96 1.42
N ASN A 81 1.87 1.19 0.83
CA ASN A 81 3.02 0.24 0.77
C ASN A 81 2.85 -0.97 -0.17
N GLY A 82 1.91 -0.93 -1.13
CA GLY A 82 1.94 -1.83 -2.29
C GLY A 82 1.60 -3.30 -2.00
N LYS A 83 1.04 -3.60 -0.82
CA LYS A 83 0.51 -4.94 -0.52
C LYS A 83 -0.99 -4.95 -0.75
N MET A 84 -1.38 -5.09 -2.00
CA MET A 84 -2.74 -5.48 -2.34
C MET A 84 -2.87 -6.97 -2.00
N TYR A 85 -3.60 -7.32 -0.93
CA TYR A 85 -4.01 -8.72 -0.75
C TYR A 85 -5.12 -8.99 -1.75
N ALA A 86 -4.80 -9.77 -2.78
CA ALA A 86 -5.83 -10.32 -3.64
C ALA A 86 -6.66 -11.28 -2.79
N ASP A 87 -7.92 -10.93 -2.51
CA ASP A 87 -8.93 -11.95 -2.31
C ASP A 87 -9.82 -11.98 -3.56
N SER A 88 -10.03 -13.20 -4.06
CA SER A 88 -10.97 -13.60 -5.11
C SER A 88 -10.65 -13.33 -6.60
N CYS A 89 -9.47 -13.73 -7.07
CA CYS A 89 -9.43 -14.40 -8.38
C CYS A 89 -9.59 -15.90 -8.15
N VAL A 90 -10.80 -16.38 -8.43
CA VAL A 90 -11.29 -17.76 -8.43
C VAL A 90 -10.18 -18.81 -8.67
N TYR A 91 -9.91 -19.66 -7.68
CA TYR A 91 -9.27 -20.94 -7.95
C TYR A 91 -10.28 -21.82 -8.72
N GLN A 92 -10.12 -21.92 -10.04
CA GLN A 92 -10.69 -23.04 -10.80
C GLN A 92 -9.64 -24.16 -10.80
N PRO A 93 -9.85 -25.28 -10.09
CA PRO A 93 -9.03 -26.46 -10.34
C PRO A 93 -9.22 -26.89 -11.80
N PRO A 94 -8.18 -27.44 -12.46
CA PRO A 94 -8.36 -28.05 -13.77
C PRO A 94 -9.45 -29.14 -13.65
N ALA A 95 -10.37 -29.17 -14.62
CA ALA A 95 -11.32 -30.26 -14.74
C ALA A 95 -10.53 -31.57 -14.78
N ALA A 96 -10.83 -32.49 -13.85
CA ALA A 96 -10.24 -33.81 -13.88
C ALA A 96 -10.60 -34.46 -15.23
N SER A 97 -9.61 -34.65 -16.09
CA SER A 97 -9.74 -35.55 -17.22
C SER A 97 -9.87 -36.96 -16.66
N ILE A 98 -11.11 -37.43 -16.56
CA ILE A 98 -11.39 -38.86 -16.42
C ILE A 98 -11.22 -39.45 -17.82
N THR A 99 -10.04 -40.00 -18.11
CA THR A 99 -9.89 -41.12 -19.07
C THR A 99 -8.61 -41.87 -18.75
#